data_AF-A0A8T5TM08-F1
#
_entry.id   AF-A0A8T5TM08-F1
#
_cell.length_a   1.000
_cell.length_b   1.000
_cell.length_c   1.000
_cell.angle_alpha   90.00
_cell.angle_beta   90.00
_cell.angle_gamma   90.00
#
_symmetry.space_group_name_H-M   'P 1'
#
loop_
_entity.id
_entity.type
_entity.pdbx_description
1 polymer ?
#
loop_
_entity_poly.entity_id
_entity_poly.type
_entity_poly.pdbx_seq_one_letter_code
_entity_poly.pdbx_strand_id
1 'polypeptide(L)'
;MVIIKDENSEIDTLKNKIDDANAKIGELEESLNEAYSTISAKDEKINNLKAKVDDLKSNASVSEEEKSKLISQIEELNNKINELNNLISQKEAEIQEINEIIAEKDKFIEDQSDHIEKVETELNELKPPEIGVSDLKSEERISCPRCGAVGKNIKVLDDKSKVLSYVGNIPMYAKIYVCKQCGYEF
;
A
#
# COMPACT_ATOMS: atom_id res chain seq x y z
N MET A 1 44.75 57.82 113.80
CA MET A 1 44.97 56.35 113.80
C MET A 1 43.71 55.57 113.44
N VAL A 2 42.50 55.97 113.89
CA VAL A 2 41.23 55.31 113.51
C VAL A 2 40.85 55.57 112.04
N ILE A 3 40.88 56.84 111.60
CA ILE A 3 40.56 57.24 110.21
C ILE A 3 41.39 56.47 109.17
N ILE A 4 42.70 56.34 109.40
CA ILE A 4 43.62 55.61 108.51
C ILE A 4 43.27 54.11 108.41
N LYS A 5 42.72 53.50 109.47
CA LYS A 5 42.28 52.09 109.44
C LYS A 5 41.01 51.92 108.62
N ASP A 6 40.06 52.85 108.74
CA ASP A 6 38.81 52.82 107.98
C ASP A 6 39.09 53.03 106.47
N GLU A 7 39.93 54.01 106.12
CA GLU A 7 40.40 54.25 104.75
C GLU A 7 41.11 53.01 104.15
N ASN A 8 41.95 52.31 104.92
CA ASN A 8 42.58 51.07 104.46
C ASN A 8 41.57 49.94 104.18
N SER A 9 40.52 49.83 105.00
CA SER A 9 39.47 48.81 104.78
C SER A 9 38.65 49.09 103.52
N GLU A 10 38.42 50.37 103.21
CA GLU A 10 37.71 50.80 102.01
C GLU A 10 38.55 50.56 100.76
N ILE A 11 39.87 50.83 100.82
CA ILE A 11 40.83 50.49 99.76
C ILE A 11 40.81 49.00 99.43
N ASP A 12 40.84 48.12 100.44
CA ASP A 12 40.84 46.68 100.20
C ASP A 12 39.50 46.19 99.62
N THR A 13 38.39 46.79 100.04
CA THR A 13 37.07 46.53 99.45
C THR A 13 37.01 46.95 97.98
N LEU A 14 37.58 48.12 97.65
CA LEU A 14 37.66 48.61 96.27
C LEU A 14 38.56 47.74 95.40
N LYS A 15 39.71 47.27 95.93
CA LYS A 15 40.59 46.32 95.22
C LYS A 15 39.85 45.03 94.85
N ASN A 16 39.15 44.42 95.80
CA ASN A 16 38.38 43.19 95.52
C ASN A 16 37.33 43.42 94.42
N LYS A 17 36.62 44.56 94.46
CA LYS A 17 35.65 44.90 93.40
C LYS A 17 36.31 45.11 92.04
N ILE A 18 37.52 45.67 92.00
CA ILE A 18 38.30 45.82 90.76
C ILE A 18 38.71 44.46 90.23
N ASP A 19 39.17 43.56 91.09
CA ASP A 19 39.57 42.20 90.70
C ASP A 19 38.37 41.40 90.16
N ASP A 20 37.21 41.48 90.81
CA ASP A 20 35.96 40.87 90.35
C ASP A 20 35.51 41.44 89.00
N ALA A 21 35.58 42.77 88.84
CA ALA A 21 35.23 43.43 87.58
C ALA A 21 36.18 43.02 86.44
N ASN A 22 37.49 42.92 86.71
CA ASN A 22 38.47 42.46 85.74
C ASN A 22 38.24 41.01 85.33
N ALA A 23 37.92 40.13 86.29
CA ALA A 23 37.54 38.75 85.98
C ALA A 23 36.30 38.71 85.09
N LYS A 24 35.28 39.53 85.38
CA LYS A 24 34.06 39.59 84.57
C LYS A 24 34.29 40.13 83.16
N ILE A 25 35.19 41.10 83.01
CA ILE A 25 35.61 41.59 81.69
C ILE A 25 36.25 40.46 80.88
N GLY A 26 37.15 39.68 81.48
CA GLY A 26 37.78 38.53 80.80
C GLY A 26 36.76 37.49 80.32
N GLU A 27 35.79 37.13 81.16
CA GLU A 27 34.70 36.21 80.76
C GLU A 27 33.86 36.75 79.59
N LEU A 28 33.58 38.05 79.59
CA LEU A 28 32.82 38.70 78.53
C LEU A 28 33.61 38.79 77.23
N GLU A 29 34.91 39.03 77.29
CA GLU A 29 35.81 39.03 76.13
C GLU A 29 35.89 37.63 75.48
N GLU A 30 35.99 36.58 76.30
CA GLU A 30 35.98 35.20 75.81
C GLU A 30 34.65 34.86 75.13
N SER A 31 33.53 35.16 75.78
CA SER A 31 32.18 34.97 75.22
C SER A 31 31.97 35.74 73.90
N LEU A 32 32.53 36.96 73.81
CA LEU A 32 32.45 37.78 72.61
C LEU A 32 33.24 37.15 71.45
N ASN A 33 34.42 36.61 71.72
CA ASN A 33 35.24 35.92 70.71
C ASN A 33 34.58 34.63 70.19
N GLU A 34 33.93 33.87 71.07
CA GLU A 34 33.13 32.70 70.68
C GLU A 34 31.94 33.08 69.80
N ALA A 35 31.24 34.17 70.16
CA ALA A 35 30.13 34.68 69.37
C ALA A 35 30.59 35.11 67.96
N TYR A 36 31.73 35.82 67.85
CA TYR A 36 32.29 36.19 66.55
C TYR A 36 32.67 34.97 65.70
N SER A 37 33.29 33.96 66.30
CA SER A 37 33.63 32.71 65.61
C SER A 37 32.39 31.99 65.09
N THR A 38 31.33 31.97 65.90
CA THR A 38 30.04 31.38 65.55
C THR A 38 29.35 32.13 64.40
N ILE A 39 29.38 33.47 64.43
CA ILE A 39 28.84 34.32 63.37
C ILE A 39 29.55 34.04 62.05
N SER A 40 30.89 34.03 62.05
CA SER A 40 31.70 33.74 60.86
C SER A 40 31.33 32.38 60.24
N ALA A 41 31.23 31.32 61.07
CA ALA A 41 30.85 30.00 60.59
C ALA A 41 29.42 29.95 60.02
N LYS A 42 28.49 30.72 60.59
CA LYS A 42 27.13 30.84 60.06
C LYS A 42 27.10 31.60 58.73
N ASP A 43 27.90 32.65 58.59
CA ASP A 43 28.00 33.42 57.34
C ASP A 43 28.56 32.58 56.20
N GLU A 44 29.60 31.77 56.46
CA GLU A 44 30.11 30.80 55.49
C GLU A 44 29.04 29.80 55.05
N LYS A 45 28.28 29.26 56.01
CA LYS A 45 27.19 28.33 55.73
C LYS A 45 26.07 28.98 54.91
N ILE A 46 25.73 30.23 55.21
CA ILE A 46 24.74 31.01 54.44
C ILE A 46 25.21 31.18 53.00
N ASN A 47 26.48 31.52 52.79
CA ASN A 47 27.03 31.71 51.45
C ASN A 47 27.04 30.40 50.65
N ASN A 48 27.40 29.28 51.29
CA ASN A 48 27.33 27.96 50.66
C ASN A 48 25.88 27.59 50.26
N LEU A 49 24.92 27.82 51.16
CA LEU A 49 23.51 27.55 50.89
C LEU A 49 22.96 28.42 49.76
N LYS A 50 23.37 29.70 49.68
CA LYS A 50 23.01 30.58 48.56
C LYS A 50 23.50 30.03 47.23
N ALA A 51 24.78 29.65 47.15
CA ALA A 51 25.35 29.06 45.94
C ALA A 51 24.60 27.78 45.53
N LYS A 52 24.26 26.91 46.49
CA LYS A 52 23.49 25.69 46.21
C LYS A 52 22.07 25.99 45.71
N VAL A 53 21.43 27.04 46.21
CA VAL A 53 20.11 27.49 45.74
C VAL A 53 20.20 28.00 44.30
N ASP A 54 21.24 28.76 43.97
CA ASP A 54 21.46 29.27 42.61
C ASP A 54 21.70 28.13 41.61
N ASP A 55 22.51 27.14 41.98
CA ASP A 55 22.74 25.93 41.18
C ASP A 55 21.45 25.14 40.95
N LEU A 56 20.67 24.91 42.01
CA LEU A 56 19.39 24.20 41.90
C LEU A 56 18.40 24.95 41.01
N LYS A 57 18.38 26.29 41.08
CA LYS A 57 17.53 27.13 40.22
C LYS A 57 17.96 27.03 38.75
N SER A 58 19.26 27.02 38.48
CA SER A 58 19.78 26.82 37.12
C SER A 58 19.39 25.45 36.57
N ASN A 59 19.60 24.38 37.34
CA ASN A 59 19.24 23.02 36.93
C ASN A 59 17.73 22.85 36.70
N ALA A 60 16.89 23.50 37.51
CA ALA A 60 15.45 23.50 37.32
C ALA A 60 15.04 24.19 36.01
N SER A 61 15.70 25.31 35.67
CA SER A 61 15.47 26.00 34.39
C SER A 61 15.82 25.11 33.20
N VAL A 62 16.98 24.45 33.23
CA VAL A 62 17.41 23.52 32.17
C VAL A 62 16.41 22.37 32.02
N SER A 63 15.97 21.79 33.15
CA SER A 63 14.99 20.69 33.13
C SER A 63 13.64 21.12 32.54
N GLU A 64 13.19 22.35 32.81
CA GLU A 64 11.93 22.86 32.25
C GLU A 64 12.05 23.13 30.73
N GLU A 65 13.22 23.59 30.26
CA GLU A 65 13.50 23.73 28.83
C GLU A 65 13.51 22.37 28.11
N GLU A 66 14.13 21.34 28.70
CA GLU A 66 14.13 19.98 28.15
C GLU A 66 12.72 19.40 28.09
N LYS A 67 11.94 19.58 29.16
CA LYS A 67 10.54 19.16 29.21
C LYS A 67 9.71 19.85 28.11
N SER A 68 9.90 21.16 27.90
CA SER A 68 9.23 21.89 26.83
C SER A 68 9.56 21.31 25.45
N LYS A 69 10.84 21.01 25.17
CA LYS A 69 11.27 20.37 23.92
C LYS A 69 10.62 18.99 23.71
N LEU A 70 10.56 18.17 24.77
CA LEU A 70 9.92 16.86 24.71
C LEU A 70 8.42 16.96 24.44
N ILE A 71 7.73 17.95 25.03
CA ILE A 71 6.31 18.20 24.75
C ILE A 71 6.11 18.53 23.27
N SER A 72 6.91 19.43 22.70
CA SER A 72 6.82 19.77 21.27
C SER A 72 7.09 18.57 20.35
N GLN A 73 8.05 17.70 20.69
CA GLN A 73 8.31 16.47 19.92
C GLN A 73 7.13 15.49 19.98
N ILE A 74 6.47 15.37 21.13
CA ILE A 74 5.27 14.53 21.28
C ILE A 74 4.13 15.07 20.41
N GLU A 75 3.92 16.39 20.38
CA GLU A 75 2.91 17.02 19.53
C GLU A 75 3.18 16.77 18.04
N GLU A 76 4.43 16.89 17.60
CA GLU A 76 4.84 16.61 16.21
C GLU A 76 4.59 15.14 15.83
N LEU A 77 4.97 14.19 16.70
CA LEU A 77 4.73 12.77 16.48
C LEU A 77 3.24 12.43 16.43
N ASN A 78 2.42 13.05 17.30
CA ASN A 78 0.97 12.86 17.27
C ASN A 78 0.35 13.37 15.96
N ASN A 79 0.81 14.50 15.45
CA ASN A 79 0.38 14.99 14.14
C ASN A 79 0.76 14.01 13.02
N LYS A 80 1.98 13.46 13.06
CA LYS A 80 2.43 12.46 12.09
C LYS A 80 1.58 11.18 12.13
N ILE A 81 1.22 10.72 13.33
CA ILE A 81 0.34 9.55 13.52
C ILE A 81 -1.03 9.84 12.89
N ASN A 82 -1.59 11.02 13.11
CA ASN A 82 -2.89 11.40 12.53
C ASN A 82 -2.85 11.44 11.00
N GLU A 83 -1.78 12.00 10.41
CA GLU A 83 -1.57 11.98 8.96
C GLU A 83 -1.50 10.55 8.40
N LEU A 84 -0.73 9.68 9.05
CA LEU A 84 -0.59 8.29 8.62
C LEU A 84 -1.90 7.52 8.74
N ASN A 85 -2.67 7.73 9.81
CA ASN A 85 -3.98 7.12 9.98
C ASN A 85 -4.95 7.56 8.87
N ASN A 86 -4.96 8.85 8.52
CA ASN A 86 -5.78 9.35 7.41
C ASN A 86 -5.38 8.72 6.07
N LEU A 87 -4.07 8.55 5.82
CA LEU A 87 -3.57 7.90 4.61
C LEU A 87 -3.97 6.42 4.55
N ILE A 88 -3.91 5.72 5.69
CA ILE A 88 -4.35 4.32 5.80
C ILE A 88 -5.84 4.23 5.45
N SER A 89 -6.70 5.07 6.06
CA SER A 89 -8.14 5.06 5.77
C SER A 89 -8.44 5.33 4.28
N GLN A 90 -7.69 6.24 3.64
CA GLN A 90 -7.82 6.49 2.21
C GLN A 90 -7.45 5.26 1.38
N LYS A 91 -6.35 4.58 1.74
CA LYS A 91 -5.91 3.37 1.04
C LYS A 91 -6.84 2.19 1.26
N GLU A 92 -7.43 2.06 2.44
CA GLU A 92 -8.47 1.06 2.71
C GLU A 92 -9.71 1.28 1.82
N ALA A 93 -10.14 2.54 1.66
CA ALA A 93 -11.25 2.87 0.75
C ALA A 93 -10.91 2.57 -0.72
N GLU A 94 -9.72 2.95 -1.19
CA GLU A 94 -9.25 2.62 -2.54
C GLU A 94 -9.22 1.09 -2.78
N ILE A 95 -8.74 0.31 -1.81
CA ILE A 95 -8.72 -1.16 -1.89
C ILE A 95 -10.14 -1.71 -1.98
N GLN A 96 -11.08 -1.18 -1.20
CA GLN A 96 -12.47 -1.60 -1.26
C GLN A 96 -13.07 -1.34 -2.65
N GLU A 97 -12.87 -0.14 -3.20
CA GLU A 97 -13.35 0.22 -4.54
C GLU A 97 -12.76 -0.71 -5.62
N ILE A 98 -11.46 -0.98 -5.55
CA ILE A 98 -10.81 -1.91 -6.49
C ILE A 98 -11.39 -3.32 -6.37
N ASN A 99 -11.65 -3.80 -5.15
CA ASN A 99 -12.26 -5.12 -4.95
C ASN A 99 -13.68 -5.21 -5.52
N GLU A 100 -14.47 -4.14 -5.38
CA GLU A 100 -15.81 -4.04 -6.01
C GLU A 100 -15.72 -4.09 -7.54
N ILE A 101 -14.78 -3.33 -8.13
CA ILE A 101 -14.52 -3.37 -9.57
C ILE A 101 -14.09 -4.77 -10.04
N ILE A 102 -13.21 -5.44 -9.30
CA ILE A 102 -12.77 -6.81 -9.63
C ILE A 102 -13.98 -7.75 -9.63
N ALA A 103 -14.82 -7.71 -8.59
CA ALA A 103 -16.01 -8.55 -8.52
C ALA A 103 -16.98 -8.31 -9.69
N GLU A 104 -17.17 -7.06 -10.11
CA GLU A 104 -17.97 -6.73 -11.29
C GLU A 104 -17.35 -7.29 -12.58
N LYS A 105 -16.02 -7.19 -12.73
CA LYS A 105 -15.31 -7.70 -13.90
C LYS A 105 -15.33 -9.22 -13.96
N ASP A 106 -15.18 -9.90 -12.84
CA ASP A 106 -15.26 -11.37 -12.78
C ASP A 106 -16.62 -11.86 -13.22
N LYS A 107 -17.70 -11.23 -12.73
CA LYS A 107 -19.07 -11.54 -13.17
C LYS A 107 -19.25 -11.31 -14.67
N PHE A 108 -18.73 -10.20 -15.19
CA PHE A 108 -18.81 -9.90 -16.62
C PHE A 108 -18.06 -10.96 -17.47
N ILE A 109 -16.91 -11.44 -17.00
CA ILE A 109 -16.15 -12.50 -17.67
C ILE A 109 -16.93 -13.83 -17.65
N GLU A 110 -17.58 -14.16 -16.53
CA GLU A 110 -18.46 -15.34 -16.42
C GLU A 110 -19.61 -15.25 -17.42
N ASP A 111 -20.35 -14.14 -17.43
CA ASP A 111 -21.46 -13.90 -18.38
C ASP A 111 -21.00 -14.01 -19.85
N GLN A 112 -19.81 -13.47 -20.17
CA GLN A 112 -19.24 -13.57 -21.51
C GLN A 112 -18.83 -15.02 -21.87
N SER A 113 -18.27 -15.76 -20.91
CA SER A 113 -17.86 -17.15 -21.11
C SER A 113 -19.07 -18.04 -21.40
N ASP A 114 -20.15 -17.87 -20.64
CA ASP A 114 -21.43 -18.55 -20.87
C ASP A 114 -22.03 -18.23 -22.25
N HIS A 115 -21.90 -16.98 -22.70
CA HIS A 115 -22.38 -16.59 -24.03
C HIS A 115 -21.55 -17.23 -25.14
N ILE A 116 -20.23 -17.31 -24.99
CA ILE A 116 -19.34 -17.99 -25.95
C ILE A 116 -19.71 -19.47 -26.04
N GLU A 117 -19.90 -20.16 -24.92
CA GLU A 117 -20.29 -21.59 -24.92
C GLU A 117 -21.62 -21.83 -25.66
N LYS A 118 -22.61 -20.95 -25.46
CA LYS A 118 -23.88 -21.01 -26.19
C LYS A 118 -23.69 -20.83 -27.69
N VAL A 119 -22.93 -19.81 -28.11
CA VAL A 119 -22.66 -19.54 -29.53
C VAL A 119 -21.87 -20.68 -30.18
N GLU A 120 -20.90 -21.27 -29.48
CA GLU A 120 -20.15 -22.44 -29.96
C GLU A 120 -21.06 -23.66 -30.16
N THR A 121 -22.01 -23.87 -29.24
CA THR A 121 -23.01 -24.93 -29.34
C THR A 121 -23.92 -24.72 -30.55
N GLU A 122 -24.49 -23.52 -30.70
CA GLU A 122 -25.32 -23.17 -31.86
C GLU A 122 -24.57 -23.31 -33.19
N LEU A 123 -23.29 -22.91 -33.23
CA LEU A 123 -22.45 -23.04 -34.43
C LEU A 123 -22.22 -24.51 -34.80
N ASN A 124 -22.03 -25.39 -33.82
CA ASN A 124 -21.86 -26.81 -34.05
C ASN A 124 -23.15 -27.47 -34.59
N GLU A 125 -24.32 -27.03 -34.14
CA GLU A 125 -25.62 -27.51 -34.66
C GLU A 125 -25.89 -27.08 -36.11
N LEU A 126 -25.43 -25.88 -36.49
CA LEU A 126 -25.60 -25.34 -37.84
C LEU A 126 -24.56 -25.87 -38.85
N LYS A 127 -23.55 -26.62 -38.40
CA LYS A 127 -22.50 -27.15 -39.27
C LYS A 127 -23.11 -28.13 -40.27
N PRO A 128 -23.07 -27.85 -41.59
CA PRO A 128 -23.63 -28.75 -42.59
C PRO A 128 -23.00 -30.14 -42.44
N PRO A 129 -23.76 -31.24 -42.65
CA PRO A 129 -23.17 -32.56 -42.70
C PRO A 129 -22.02 -32.53 -43.69
N GLU A 130 -20.88 -33.14 -43.33
CA GLU A 130 -19.78 -33.33 -44.26
C GLU A 130 -20.31 -34.12 -45.45
N ILE A 131 -20.66 -33.42 -46.53
CA ILE A 131 -20.93 -34.04 -47.82
C ILE A 131 -19.57 -34.55 -48.28
N GLY A 132 -19.27 -35.81 -47.91
CA GLY A 132 -18.19 -36.55 -48.52
C GLY A 132 -18.34 -36.41 -50.03
N VAL A 133 -17.32 -35.87 -50.68
CA VAL A 133 -17.29 -35.64 -52.15
C VAL A 133 -17.20 -36.98 -52.91
N SER A 134 -17.72 -38.06 -52.34
CA SER A 134 -17.68 -39.43 -52.86
C SER A 134 -18.80 -39.74 -53.85
N ASP A 135 -19.85 -38.91 -53.94
CA ASP A 135 -21.00 -39.17 -54.84
C ASP A 135 -21.36 -38.02 -55.81
N LEU A 136 -20.45 -37.07 -56.04
CA LEU A 136 -20.50 -36.21 -57.22
C LEU A 136 -19.82 -36.94 -58.39
N LYS A 137 -20.50 -37.93 -58.97
CA LYS A 137 -20.24 -38.30 -60.36
C LYS A 137 -20.62 -37.09 -61.21
N SER A 138 -19.65 -36.22 -61.48
CA SER A 138 -19.73 -35.24 -62.56
C SER A 138 -20.28 -35.95 -63.78
N GLU A 139 -21.33 -35.42 -64.41
CA GLU A 139 -21.78 -35.89 -65.72
C GLU A 139 -20.55 -36.06 -66.62
N GLU A 140 -20.17 -37.30 -66.90
CA GLU A 140 -18.95 -37.61 -67.64
C GLU A 140 -19.03 -36.86 -68.97
N ARG A 141 -18.06 -35.94 -69.19
CA ARG A 141 -17.92 -35.26 -70.48
C ARG A 141 -17.78 -36.34 -71.54
N ILE A 142 -18.83 -36.52 -72.34
CA ILE A 142 -18.86 -37.47 -73.44
C ILE A 142 -17.64 -37.20 -74.31
N SER A 143 -16.74 -38.18 -74.34
CA SER A 143 -15.48 -38.15 -75.08
C SER A 143 -15.51 -39.25 -76.15
N CYS A 144 -14.98 -38.94 -77.33
CA CYS A 144 -14.89 -39.93 -78.38
C CYS A 144 -13.92 -41.05 -77.95
N PRO A 145 -14.37 -42.31 -77.83
CA PRO A 145 -13.53 -43.40 -77.36
C PRO A 145 -12.42 -43.77 -78.37
N ARG A 146 -12.52 -43.28 -79.62
CA ARG A 146 -11.51 -43.53 -80.66
C ARG A 146 -10.37 -42.51 -80.69
N CYS A 147 -10.63 -41.25 -80.37
CA CYS A 147 -9.62 -40.18 -80.51
C CYS A 147 -9.58 -39.17 -79.36
N GLY A 148 -10.40 -39.34 -78.32
CA GLY A 148 -10.44 -38.48 -77.14
C GLY A 148 -11.08 -37.11 -77.32
N ALA A 149 -11.69 -36.82 -78.48
CA ALA A 149 -12.33 -35.53 -78.73
C ALA A 149 -13.55 -35.31 -77.81
N VAL A 150 -13.70 -34.12 -77.24
CA VAL A 150 -14.79 -33.76 -76.31
C VAL A 150 -15.57 -32.52 -76.78
N GLY A 151 -16.76 -32.32 -76.20
CA GLY A 151 -17.55 -31.09 -76.35
C GLY A 151 -18.01 -30.85 -77.79
N LYS A 152 -17.67 -29.68 -78.37
CA LYS A 152 -18.10 -29.23 -79.71
C LYS A 152 -17.77 -30.21 -80.87
N ASN A 153 -16.83 -31.11 -80.62
CA ASN A 153 -16.39 -32.13 -81.57
C ASN A 153 -17.23 -33.41 -81.54
N ILE A 154 -18.19 -33.52 -80.61
CA ILE A 154 -19.18 -34.60 -80.59
C ILE A 154 -20.50 -34.06 -81.12
N LYS A 155 -21.02 -34.68 -82.17
CA LYS A 155 -22.36 -34.40 -82.72
C LYS A 155 -23.33 -35.45 -82.19
N VAL A 156 -24.43 -35.01 -81.60
CA VAL A 156 -25.51 -35.90 -81.16
C VAL A 156 -26.55 -35.99 -82.28
N LEU A 157 -26.92 -37.21 -82.66
CA LEU A 157 -27.95 -37.49 -83.64
C LEU A 157 -28.97 -38.48 -83.07
N ASP A 158 -30.18 -38.46 -83.62
CA ASP A 158 -31.21 -39.43 -83.28
C ASP A 158 -31.05 -40.68 -84.18
N ASP A 159 -30.85 -41.83 -83.55
CA ASP A 159 -30.84 -43.13 -84.19
C ASP A 159 -32.28 -43.56 -84.48
N LYS A 160 -32.76 -43.21 -85.68
CA LYS A 160 -34.12 -43.56 -86.14
C LYS A 160 -34.36 -45.07 -86.24
N SER A 161 -33.32 -45.89 -86.19
CA SER A 161 -33.47 -47.35 -86.15
C SER A 161 -33.87 -47.87 -84.76
N LYS A 162 -33.68 -47.06 -83.71
CA LYS A 162 -33.91 -47.45 -82.32
C LYS A 162 -34.82 -46.47 -81.60
N VAL A 163 -36.12 -46.77 -81.60
CA VAL A 163 -37.12 -46.03 -80.82
C VAL A 163 -37.02 -46.45 -79.35
N LEU A 164 -36.87 -45.49 -78.45
CA LEU A 164 -36.85 -45.72 -77.00
C LEU A 164 -38.26 -45.70 -76.41
N SER A 165 -39.05 -44.70 -76.77
CA SER A 165 -40.42 -44.51 -76.24
C SER A 165 -41.25 -43.63 -77.16
N TYR A 166 -42.55 -43.53 -76.92
CA TYR A 166 -43.45 -42.60 -77.61
C TYR A 166 -44.00 -41.58 -76.61
N VAL A 167 -43.94 -40.30 -76.97
CA VAL A 167 -44.61 -39.23 -76.21
C VAL A 167 -45.78 -38.75 -77.07
N GLY A 168 -46.97 -39.25 -76.77
CA GLY A 168 -48.13 -39.14 -77.66
C GLY A 168 -47.90 -39.93 -78.96
N ASN A 169 -48.10 -39.30 -80.11
CA ASN A 169 -47.88 -39.93 -81.43
C ASN A 169 -46.47 -39.68 -82.01
N ILE A 170 -45.54 -39.11 -81.23
CA ILE A 170 -44.18 -38.79 -81.69
C ILE A 170 -43.18 -39.80 -81.09
N PRO A 171 -42.43 -40.56 -81.92
CA PRO A 171 -41.39 -41.47 -81.44
C PRO A 171 -40.17 -40.70 -80.93
N MET A 172 -39.69 -41.07 -79.75
CA MET A 172 -38.41 -40.65 -79.18
C MET A 172 -37.36 -41.70 -79.51
N TYR A 173 -36.30 -41.29 -80.18
CA TYR A 173 -35.22 -42.18 -80.63
C TYR A 173 -34.03 -42.18 -79.67
N ALA A 174 -33.23 -43.25 -79.71
CA ALA A 174 -31.96 -43.29 -79.03
C ALA A 174 -31.00 -42.25 -79.62
N LYS A 175 -30.10 -41.73 -78.80
CA LYS A 175 -29.06 -40.81 -79.27
C LYS A 175 -27.82 -41.61 -79.67
N ILE A 176 -27.23 -41.26 -80.79
CA ILE A 176 -25.91 -41.71 -81.24
C ILE A 176 -24.96 -40.52 -81.30
N TYR A 177 -23.72 -40.73 -80.89
CA TYR A 177 -22.68 -39.72 -80.82
C TYR A 177 -21.69 -39.94 -81.94
N VAL A 178 -21.55 -38.95 -82.82
CA VAL A 178 -20.61 -38.98 -83.93
C VAL A 178 -19.48 -38.00 -83.68
N CYS A 179 -18.25 -38.51 -83.65
CA CYS A 179 -17.07 -37.68 -83.53
C CYS A 179 -16.77 -36.96 -84.84
N LYS A 180 -16.83 -35.63 -84.85
CA LYS A 180 -16.51 -34.81 -86.02
C LYS A 180 -15.02 -34.87 -86.43
N GLN A 181 -14.14 -35.31 -85.54
CA GLN A 181 -12.70 -35.39 -85.83
C GLN A 181 -12.30 -36.69 -86.51
N CYS A 182 -12.82 -37.84 -86.08
CA CYS A 182 -12.43 -39.16 -86.62
C CYS A 182 -13.57 -39.94 -87.28
N GLY A 183 -14.79 -39.38 -87.30
CA GLY A 183 -15.97 -40.00 -87.90
C GLY A 183 -16.53 -41.21 -87.14
N TYR A 184 -16.03 -41.52 -85.94
CA TYR A 184 -16.50 -42.67 -85.17
C TYR A 184 -17.86 -42.40 -84.52
N GLU A 185 -18.76 -43.39 -84.61
CA GLU A 185 -20.11 -43.37 -84.05
C GLU A 185 -20.18 -44.30 -82.83
N PHE A 186 -20.75 -43.83 -81.72
CA PHE A 186 -20.85 -44.56 -80.45
C PHE A 186 -22.03 -44.10 -79.59
#